data_AF-A0AAC8TP28-F1
#
_entry.id   AF-A0AAC8TP28-F1
#
_cell.length_a   1.000
_cell.length_b   1.000
_cell.length_c   1.000
_cell.angle_alpha   90.00
_cell.angle_beta   90.00
_cell.angle_gamma   90.00
#
_symmetry.space_group_name_H-M   'P 1'
#
loop_
_entity.id
_entity.type
_entity.pdbx_description
1 polymer ?
#
loop_
_entity_poly.entity_id
_entity_poly.type
_entity_poly.pdbx_seq_one_letter_code
_entity_poly.pdbx_strand_id
1 'polypeptide(L)'
;MHRIIESSDHGWWIVSHEQKLWLPGGELPLGNAGNFDLVGQSALRIGEWDGEPVWMIRQNRRQEMGTVRQVIEQDPGLFQLAGRGVQLAEFYRSHKFCGYCGHTMHPSKTEWAMLCDHCRERYYPQIAPCIIVAIRRDDKILLAQHTRHRNGIYTVLAGFVEVGETLEQAVAREVMEESGIKVKNLRYITSQPWPFPQSLMTAFMAEYDSGEIVIDPKELIDAGWYRYDDLPLLPPPGTVARRLIEDTVAQCRADYE
;
A
#
# COMPACT_ATOMS: atom_id res chain seq x y z
N MET A 1 -18.40 -14.38 -4.81
CA MET A 1 -18.46 -15.87 -4.79
C MET A 1 -17.49 -16.40 -5.83
N HIS A 2 -16.79 -17.49 -5.53
CA HIS A 2 -15.91 -18.14 -6.51
C HIS A 2 -16.74 -18.76 -7.64
N ARG A 3 -16.26 -18.65 -8.88
CA ARG A 3 -16.87 -19.25 -10.07
C ARG A 3 -15.79 -19.91 -10.92
N ILE A 4 -16.16 -20.98 -11.63
CA ILE A 4 -15.32 -21.59 -12.67
C ILE A 4 -15.40 -20.75 -13.93
N ILE A 5 -14.25 -20.34 -14.45
CA ILE A 5 -14.13 -19.48 -15.63
C ILE A 5 -14.46 -20.25 -16.93
N GLU A 6 -15.27 -19.63 -17.77
CA GLU A 6 -15.66 -20.13 -19.10
C GLU A 6 -14.87 -19.41 -20.20
N SER A 7 -14.86 -19.97 -21.41
CA SER A 7 -14.09 -19.40 -22.54
C SER A 7 -14.53 -17.99 -22.96
N SER A 8 -15.82 -17.67 -22.75
CA SER A 8 -16.43 -16.38 -23.05
C SER A 8 -16.31 -15.36 -21.91
N ASP A 9 -15.79 -15.75 -20.74
CA ASP A 9 -15.58 -14.78 -19.67
C ASP A 9 -14.46 -13.80 -20.09
N HIS A 10 -14.74 -12.51 -19.91
CA HIS A 10 -13.88 -11.39 -20.27
C HIS A 10 -13.56 -10.54 -19.04
N GLY A 11 -12.48 -9.77 -19.11
CA GLY A 11 -12.17 -8.71 -18.14
C GLY A 11 -10.69 -8.61 -17.81
N TRP A 12 -10.40 -7.99 -16.68
CA TRP A 12 -9.04 -7.86 -16.14
C TRP A 12 -8.68 -9.07 -15.28
N TRP A 13 -7.48 -9.62 -15.45
CA TRP A 13 -7.05 -10.86 -14.80
C TRP A 13 -5.89 -10.64 -13.82
N ILE A 14 -6.20 -10.64 -12.53
CA ILE A 14 -5.21 -10.65 -11.45
C ILE A 14 -4.85 -12.10 -11.11
N VAL A 15 -3.90 -12.67 -11.85
CA VAL A 15 -3.37 -14.01 -11.58
C VAL A 15 -2.22 -13.89 -10.58
N SER A 16 -2.47 -14.28 -9.32
CA SER A 16 -1.59 -13.96 -8.19
C SER A 16 -1.13 -15.19 -7.41
N HIS A 17 0.14 -15.16 -6.97
CA HIS A 17 0.76 -16.15 -6.11
C HIS A 17 2.00 -15.56 -5.41
N GLU A 18 2.15 -15.81 -4.10
CA GLU A 18 3.32 -15.40 -3.30
C GLU A 18 3.70 -13.92 -3.46
N GLN A 19 2.74 -13.02 -3.17
CA GLN A 19 2.87 -11.56 -3.26
C GLN A 19 3.19 -11.02 -4.67
N LYS A 20 3.10 -11.86 -5.70
CA LYS A 20 3.33 -11.49 -7.10
C LYS A 20 2.07 -11.66 -7.92
N LEU A 21 2.00 -10.94 -9.03
CA LEU A 21 0.98 -11.10 -10.06
C LEU A 21 1.62 -11.30 -11.44
N TRP A 22 0.92 -12.01 -12.32
CA TRP A 22 1.36 -12.22 -13.69
C TRP A 22 1.15 -10.96 -14.53
N LEU A 23 2.22 -10.51 -15.18
CA LEU A 23 2.28 -9.31 -16.01
C LEU A 23 2.93 -9.65 -17.36
N PRO A 24 2.23 -10.35 -18.27
CA PRO A 24 2.76 -10.69 -19.59
C PRO A 24 3.06 -9.41 -20.37
N GLY A 25 4.29 -9.27 -20.86
CA GLY A 25 4.74 -8.03 -21.51
C GLY A 25 4.83 -6.81 -20.57
N GLY A 26 4.72 -7.00 -19.26
CA GLY A 26 4.75 -5.92 -18.26
C GLY A 26 3.40 -5.26 -17.97
N GLU A 27 2.30 -5.76 -18.55
CA GLU A 27 0.96 -5.18 -18.42
C GLU A 27 -0.01 -6.12 -17.72
N LEU A 28 -1.09 -5.56 -17.14
CA LEU A 28 -2.18 -6.37 -16.61
C LEU A 28 -2.96 -7.02 -17.76
N PRO A 29 -3.21 -8.34 -17.74
CA PRO A 29 -3.97 -8.98 -18.80
C PRO A 29 -5.42 -8.49 -18.82
N LEU A 30 -5.85 -7.98 -19.97
CA LEU A 30 -7.23 -7.64 -20.31
C LEU A 30 -7.66 -8.47 -21.52
N GLY A 31 -8.82 -9.13 -21.43
CA GLY A 31 -9.36 -9.88 -22.57
C GLY A 31 -10.15 -11.12 -22.16
N ASN A 32 -10.42 -11.99 -23.14
CA ASN A 32 -11.12 -13.25 -22.91
C ASN A 32 -10.22 -14.28 -22.22
N ALA A 33 -10.81 -15.09 -21.32
CA ALA A 33 -10.12 -16.15 -20.58
C ALA A 33 -9.43 -17.18 -21.49
N GLY A 34 -10.02 -17.46 -22.67
CA GLY A 34 -9.45 -18.37 -23.66
C GLY A 34 -8.09 -17.94 -24.22
N ASN A 35 -7.80 -16.63 -24.24
CA ASN A 35 -6.53 -16.10 -24.72
C ASN A 35 -5.39 -16.29 -23.71
N PHE A 36 -5.73 -16.53 -22.45
CA PHE A 36 -4.79 -16.55 -21.33
C PHE A 36 -4.68 -17.92 -20.67
N ASP A 37 -5.29 -18.97 -21.22
CA ASP A 37 -5.32 -20.31 -20.61
C ASP A 37 -5.87 -20.23 -19.16
N LEU A 38 -7.02 -19.55 -19.00
CA LEU A 38 -7.70 -19.37 -17.70
C LEU A 38 -9.02 -20.15 -17.61
N VAL A 39 -9.45 -20.78 -18.70
CA VAL A 39 -10.69 -21.57 -18.74
C VAL A 39 -10.59 -22.76 -17.78
N GLY A 40 -11.66 -22.98 -17.01
CA GLY A 40 -11.72 -24.02 -15.97
C GLY A 40 -11.07 -23.63 -14.64
N GLN A 41 -10.40 -22.48 -14.56
CA GLN A 41 -9.83 -22.00 -13.31
C GLN A 41 -10.92 -21.45 -12.37
N SER A 42 -10.72 -21.60 -11.05
CA SER A 42 -11.57 -20.96 -10.06
C SER A 42 -11.14 -19.51 -9.86
N ALA A 43 -12.01 -18.57 -10.21
CA ALA A 43 -11.79 -17.15 -10.04
C ALA A 43 -12.74 -16.52 -9.03
N LEU A 44 -12.32 -15.40 -8.45
CA LEU A 44 -13.14 -14.53 -7.62
C LEU A 44 -13.25 -13.17 -8.31
N ARG A 45 -14.47 -12.68 -8.56
CA ARG A 45 -14.66 -11.28 -8.95
C ARG A 45 -14.35 -10.38 -7.76
N ILE A 46 -13.35 -9.51 -7.91
CA ILE A 46 -12.86 -8.61 -6.86
C ILE A 46 -13.22 -7.14 -7.11
N GLY A 47 -13.78 -6.83 -8.27
CA GLY A 47 -14.24 -5.49 -8.63
C GLY A 47 -14.71 -5.37 -10.07
N GLU A 48 -14.76 -4.13 -10.53
CA GLU A 48 -15.05 -3.71 -11.90
C GLU A 48 -14.19 -2.47 -12.19
N TRP A 49 -13.67 -2.38 -13.41
CA TRP A 49 -12.89 -1.25 -13.89
C TRP A 49 -13.25 -0.96 -15.34
N ASP A 50 -13.65 0.29 -15.63
CA ASP A 50 -14.09 0.73 -16.96
C ASP A 50 -15.17 -0.17 -17.59
N GLY A 51 -16.16 -0.58 -16.78
CA GLY A 51 -17.25 -1.49 -17.18
C GLY A 51 -16.86 -2.97 -17.29
N GLU A 52 -15.57 -3.29 -17.14
CA GLU A 52 -15.06 -4.67 -17.23
C GLU A 52 -14.86 -5.30 -15.84
N PRO A 53 -15.27 -6.56 -15.63
CA PRO A 53 -15.06 -7.23 -14.35
C PRO A 53 -13.56 -7.45 -14.10
N VAL A 54 -13.16 -7.33 -12.83
CA VAL A 54 -11.79 -7.67 -12.39
C VAL A 54 -11.82 -8.98 -11.63
N TRP A 55 -11.10 -9.97 -12.14
CA TRP A 55 -11.03 -11.33 -11.63
C TRP A 55 -9.70 -11.59 -10.92
N MET A 56 -9.75 -12.28 -9.79
CA MET A 56 -8.57 -12.81 -9.10
C MET A 56 -8.52 -14.33 -9.25
N ILE A 57 -7.37 -14.85 -9.68
CA ILE A 57 -7.07 -16.28 -9.75
C ILE A 57 -5.81 -16.56 -8.92
N ARG A 58 -5.87 -17.56 -8.04
CA ARG A 58 -4.75 -17.94 -7.17
C ARG A 58 -3.90 -19.02 -7.84
N GLN A 59 -3.04 -18.60 -8.76
CA GLN A 59 -2.21 -19.51 -9.57
C GLN A 59 -0.84 -18.88 -9.82
N ASN A 60 0.20 -19.72 -9.86
CA ASN A 60 1.52 -19.31 -10.30
C ASN A 60 1.66 -19.45 -11.83
N ARG A 61 2.39 -18.53 -12.48
CA ARG A 61 2.84 -18.68 -13.87
C ARG A 61 4.35 -18.86 -13.92
N ARG A 62 4.84 -19.60 -14.93
CA ARG A 62 6.26 -19.96 -15.03
C ARG A 62 7.17 -18.75 -15.29
N GLN A 63 6.65 -17.74 -15.98
CA GLN A 63 7.37 -16.54 -16.39
C GLN A 63 6.53 -15.31 -16.08
N GLU A 64 7.19 -14.15 -16.05
CA GLU A 64 6.53 -12.83 -15.99
C GLU A 64 5.68 -12.60 -14.73
N MET A 65 6.05 -13.24 -13.62
CA MET A 65 5.51 -12.90 -12.30
C MET A 65 6.25 -11.67 -11.75
N GLY A 66 5.53 -10.57 -11.60
CA GLY A 66 6.03 -9.28 -11.18
C GLY A 66 5.47 -8.80 -9.84
N THR A 67 5.86 -7.60 -9.43
CA THR A 67 5.30 -6.95 -8.25
C THR A 67 4.22 -5.96 -8.67
N VAL A 68 3.19 -5.76 -7.84
CA VAL A 68 2.13 -4.79 -8.15
C VAL A 68 2.64 -3.34 -8.20
N ARG A 69 3.89 -3.05 -7.80
CA ARG A 69 4.52 -1.73 -8.03
C ARG A 69 4.64 -1.40 -9.51
N GLN A 70 4.80 -2.42 -10.37
CA GLN A 70 5.01 -2.23 -11.80
C GLN A 70 3.78 -1.66 -12.51
N VAL A 71 2.60 -1.71 -11.88
CA VAL A 71 1.34 -1.20 -12.46
C VAL A 71 0.91 0.13 -11.84
N ILE A 72 1.71 0.72 -10.94
CA ILE A 72 1.36 1.98 -10.25
C ILE A 72 1.20 3.16 -11.21
N GLU A 73 2.00 3.18 -12.28
CA GLU A 73 2.01 4.26 -13.28
C GLU A 73 1.00 4.04 -14.42
N GLN A 74 0.40 2.84 -14.52
CA GLN A 74 -0.55 2.52 -15.59
C GLN A 74 -1.90 3.19 -15.35
N ASP A 75 -2.52 2.91 -14.21
CA ASP A 75 -3.77 3.53 -13.78
C ASP A 75 -3.96 3.41 -12.26
N PRO A 76 -4.28 4.50 -11.53
CA PRO A 76 -4.43 4.46 -10.07
C PRO A 76 -5.56 3.55 -9.57
N GLY A 77 -6.70 3.50 -10.26
CA GLY A 77 -7.85 2.69 -9.85
C GLY A 77 -7.59 1.20 -10.11
N LEU A 78 -7.02 0.88 -11.27
CA LEU A 78 -6.63 -0.48 -11.60
C LEU A 78 -5.49 -1.00 -10.71
N PHE A 79 -4.52 -0.15 -10.33
CA PHE A 79 -3.49 -0.46 -9.35
C PHE A 79 -4.09 -0.89 -8.01
N GLN A 80 -5.12 -0.19 -7.52
CA GLN A 80 -5.79 -0.56 -6.27
C GLN A 80 -6.53 -1.90 -6.36
N LEU A 81 -7.15 -2.19 -7.51
CA LEU A 81 -7.81 -3.48 -7.74
C LEU A 81 -6.80 -4.63 -7.88
N ALA A 82 -5.68 -4.41 -8.56
CA ALA A 82 -4.58 -5.36 -8.63
C ALA A 82 -3.99 -5.64 -7.24
N GLY A 83 -3.74 -4.59 -6.47
CA GLY A 83 -3.26 -4.69 -5.09
C GLY A 83 -4.21 -5.47 -4.19
N ARG A 84 -5.52 -5.23 -4.32
CA ARG A 84 -6.56 -6.01 -3.64
C ARG A 84 -6.49 -7.49 -4.00
N GLY A 85 -6.34 -7.83 -5.28
CA GLY A 85 -6.22 -9.22 -5.72
C GLY A 85 -5.00 -9.93 -5.15
N VAL A 86 -3.84 -9.26 -5.12
CA VAL A 86 -2.62 -9.80 -4.50
C VAL A 86 -2.80 -10.00 -2.99
N GLN A 87 -3.37 -9.02 -2.28
CA GLN A 87 -3.63 -9.13 -0.84
C GLN A 87 -4.64 -10.24 -0.51
N LEU A 88 -5.70 -10.40 -1.29
CA LEU A 88 -6.68 -11.47 -1.10
C LEU A 88 -6.05 -12.85 -1.36
N ALA A 89 -5.23 -12.97 -2.40
CA ALA A 89 -4.51 -14.22 -2.68
C ALA A 89 -3.61 -14.62 -1.50
N GLU A 90 -2.87 -13.66 -0.94
CA GLU A 90 -2.04 -13.88 0.24
C GLU A 90 -2.86 -14.18 1.50
N PHE A 91 -3.97 -13.46 1.73
CA PHE A 91 -4.86 -13.72 2.85
C PHE A 91 -5.36 -15.16 2.85
N TYR A 92 -5.85 -15.65 1.71
CA TYR A 92 -6.32 -17.03 1.63
C TYR A 92 -5.18 -18.05 1.76
N ARG A 93 -3.97 -17.72 1.31
CA ARG A 93 -2.78 -18.57 1.46
C ARG A 93 -2.35 -18.65 2.93
N SER A 94 -2.32 -17.53 3.64
CA SER A 94 -1.90 -17.45 5.04
C SER A 94 -2.88 -18.07 6.02
N HIS A 95 -4.14 -18.25 5.62
CA HIS A 95 -5.20 -18.84 6.45
C HIS A 95 -5.68 -20.19 5.92
N LYS A 96 -4.80 -20.98 5.29
CA LYS A 96 -5.13 -22.37 4.89
C LYS A 96 -5.49 -23.24 6.11
N PHE A 97 -4.84 -22.98 7.24
CA PHE A 97 -5.10 -23.64 8.52
C PHE A 97 -5.47 -22.61 9.58
N CYS A 98 -6.31 -22.99 10.53
CA CYS A 98 -6.78 -22.13 11.61
C CYS A 98 -5.67 -21.91 12.65
N GLY A 99 -5.33 -20.66 12.93
CA GLY A 99 -4.32 -20.31 13.94
C GLY A 99 -4.70 -20.72 15.37
N TYR A 100 -5.98 -20.92 15.66
CA TYR A 100 -6.45 -21.36 16.98
C TYR A 100 -6.36 -22.87 17.22
N CYS A 101 -6.65 -23.70 16.20
CA CYS A 101 -6.80 -25.15 16.39
C CYS A 101 -6.12 -26.03 15.34
N GLY A 102 -5.41 -25.46 14.37
CA GLY A 102 -4.66 -26.18 13.33
C GLY A 102 -5.49 -26.85 12.23
N HIS A 103 -6.82 -26.89 12.33
CA HIS A 103 -7.69 -27.50 11.33
C HIS A 103 -7.73 -26.69 10.03
N THR A 104 -8.01 -27.35 8.90
CA THR A 104 -8.15 -26.68 7.60
C THR A 104 -9.34 -25.72 7.61
N MET A 105 -9.16 -24.53 7.04
CA MET A 105 -10.21 -23.51 6.92
C MET A 105 -10.80 -23.49 5.51
N HIS A 106 -11.98 -22.87 5.37
CA HIS A 106 -12.62 -22.66 4.07
C HIS A 106 -13.05 -21.20 3.88
N PRO A 107 -13.09 -20.67 2.64
CA PRO A 107 -13.55 -19.30 2.38
C PRO A 107 -15.04 -19.13 2.66
N SER A 108 -15.43 -17.99 3.23
CA SER A 108 -16.84 -17.60 3.34
C SER A 108 -17.46 -17.38 1.96
N LYS A 109 -18.76 -17.68 1.85
CA LYS A 109 -19.55 -17.49 0.61
C LYS A 109 -20.11 -16.07 0.47
N THR A 110 -20.20 -15.32 1.58
CA THR A 110 -20.89 -14.02 1.66
C THR A 110 -19.94 -12.83 1.83
N GLU A 111 -18.71 -13.08 2.28
CA GLU A 111 -17.72 -12.05 2.60
C GLU A 111 -16.31 -12.58 2.30
N TRP A 112 -15.31 -11.69 2.23
CA TRP A 112 -13.91 -12.09 2.13
C TRP A 112 -13.38 -12.45 3.52
N ALA A 113 -13.64 -13.69 3.93
CA ALA A 113 -13.20 -14.24 5.21
C ALA A 113 -12.81 -15.71 5.05
N MET A 114 -12.05 -16.22 6.02
CA MET A 114 -11.75 -17.64 6.19
C MET A 114 -12.44 -18.13 7.47
N LEU A 115 -13.13 -19.26 7.39
CA LEU A 115 -13.95 -19.82 8.46
C LEU A 115 -13.42 -21.19 8.90
N CYS A 116 -13.49 -21.47 10.20
CA CYS A 116 -13.14 -22.77 10.78
C CYS A 116 -14.38 -23.47 11.34
N ASP A 117 -14.78 -24.60 10.74
CA ASP A 117 -15.94 -25.39 11.21
C ASP A 117 -15.68 -26.12 12.52
N HIS A 118 -14.40 -26.33 12.88
CA HIS A 118 -14.04 -27.06 14.10
C HIS A 118 -14.21 -26.20 15.36
N CYS A 119 -13.72 -24.96 15.36
CA CYS A 119 -13.74 -24.09 16.54
C CYS A 119 -14.60 -22.82 16.40
N ARG A 120 -15.23 -22.60 15.23
CA ARG A 120 -16.06 -21.42 14.89
C ARG A 120 -15.33 -20.08 14.80
N GLU A 121 -14.00 -20.09 14.93
CA GLU A 121 -13.17 -18.91 14.70
C GLU A 121 -13.13 -18.54 13.22
N ARG A 122 -12.88 -17.25 12.97
CA ARG A 122 -12.80 -16.68 11.62
C ARG A 122 -11.70 -15.64 11.52
N TYR A 123 -11.23 -15.41 10.30
CA TYR A 123 -10.25 -14.38 10.00
C TYR A 123 -10.72 -13.52 8.84
N TYR A 124 -10.31 -12.26 8.86
CA TYR A 124 -10.51 -11.29 7.80
C TYR A 124 -9.16 -10.86 7.23
N PRO A 125 -9.10 -10.37 5.96
CA PRO A 125 -7.92 -9.73 5.43
C PRO A 125 -7.44 -8.63 6.37
N GLN A 126 -6.21 -8.74 6.83
CA GLN A 126 -5.63 -7.76 7.73
C GLN A 126 -5.17 -6.55 6.91
N ILE A 127 -5.54 -5.36 7.39
CA ILE A 127 -5.03 -4.08 6.90
C ILE A 127 -4.22 -3.48 8.04
N ALA A 128 -2.96 -3.13 7.77
CA ALA A 128 -2.08 -2.48 8.74
C ALA A 128 -2.18 -0.95 8.57
N PRO A 129 -2.79 -0.21 9.53
CA PRO A 129 -2.80 1.25 9.47
C PRO A 129 -1.37 1.78 9.55
N CYS A 130 -1.05 2.76 8.71
CA CYS A 130 0.28 3.33 8.59
C CYS A 130 0.15 4.84 8.43
N ILE A 131 0.84 5.62 9.26
CA ILE A 131 0.92 7.06 9.12
C ILE A 131 2.00 7.44 8.10
N ILE A 132 1.83 8.58 7.46
CA ILE A 132 2.88 9.22 6.65
C ILE A 132 2.72 10.72 6.80
N VAL A 133 3.80 11.43 7.12
CA VAL A 133 3.70 12.83 7.58
C VAL A 133 4.71 13.75 6.92
N ALA A 134 4.23 14.79 6.24
CA ALA A 134 5.05 15.92 5.84
C ALA A 134 5.16 16.94 6.98
N ILE A 135 6.38 17.26 7.38
CA ILE A 135 6.63 18.17 8.51
C ILE A 135 7.19 19.48 7.97
N ARG A 136 6.44 20.56 8.18
CA ARG A 136 6.81 21.91 7.77
C ARG A 136 7.50 22.66 8.90
N ARG A 137 8.57 23.40 8.60
CA ARG A 137 9.19 24.40 9.47
C ARG A 137 9.41 25.66 8.66
N ASP A 138 8.53 26.64 8.84
CA ASP A 138 8.52 27.87 8.04
C ASP A 138 8.52 27.56 6.52
N ASP A 139 9.52 28.04 5.78
CA ASP A 139 9.73 27.82 4.35
C ASP A 139 10.42 26.47 4.02
N LYS A 140 10.54 25.57 5.00
CA LYS A 140 11.23 24.28 4.84
C LYS A 140 10.33 23.09 5.13
N ILE A 141 10.69 21.96 4.53
CA ILE A 141 10.12 20.64 4.79
C ILE A 141 11.21 19.67 5.27
N LEU A 142 10.89 18.83 6.26
CA LEU A 142 11.77 17.72 6.65
C LEU A 142 11.68 16.62 5.60
N LEU A 143 12.83 16.23 5.05
CA LEU A 143 12.95 15.04 4.21
C LEU A 143 14.09 14.17 4.70
N ALA A 144 13.92 12.86 4.57
CA ALA A 144 14.88 11.86 5.03
C ALA A 144 15.14 10.77 3.97
N GLN A 145 16.29 10.13 4.08
CA GLN A 145 16.68 8.99 3.27
C GLN A 145 16.67 7.73 4.13
N HIS A 146 15.82 6.75 3.79
CA HIS A 146 15.70 5.50 4.56
C HIS A 146 16.81 4.49 4.23
N THR A 147 17.31 3.80 5.25
CA THR A 147 18.32 2.73 5.15
C THR A 147 17.87 1.58 4.26
N ARG A 148 16.56 1.29 4.25
CA ARG A 148 15.94 0.21 3.48
C ARG A 148 15.98 0.44 1.96
N HIS A 149 16.09 1.69 1.51
CA HIS A 149 15.98 2.08 0.11
C HIS A 149 17.11 3.05 -0.28
N ARG A 150 18.31 2.49 -0.57
CA ARG A 150 19.51 3.26 -0.98
C ARG A 150 19.47 3.70 -2.44
N ASN A 151 18.46 4.47 -2.80
CA ASN A 151 18.23 4.95 -4.17
C ASN A 151 18.45 6.46 -4.34
N GLY A 152 18.95 7.16 -3.31
CA GLY A 152 19.17 8.60 -3.35
C GLY A 152 17.91 9.44 -3.12
N ILE A 153 16.73 8.81 -2.95
CA ILE A 153 15.47 9.52 -2.77
C ILE A 153 15.36 10.02 -1.32
N TYR A 154 14.96 11.28 -1.19
CA TYR A 154 14.55 11.91 0.06
C TYR A 154 13.03 11.99 0.12
N THR A 155 12.44 11.49 1.20
CA THR A 155 10.99 11.35 1.36
C THR A 155 10.56 11.77 2.76
N VAL A 156 9.25 11.91 2.95
CA VAL A 156 8.60 12.11 4.24
C VAL A 156 8.65 10.86 5.12
N LEU A 157 8.50 11.02 6.43
CA LEU A 157 8.52 9.93 7.42
C LEU A 157 7.21 9.13 7.40
N ALA A 158 7.28 7.83 7.70
CA ALA A 158 6.12 6.94 7.70
C ALA A 158 6.32 5.75 8.64
N GLY A 159 5.23 5.33 9.30
CA GLY A 159 5.29 4.35 10.39
C GLY A 159 4.01 3.59 10.62
N PHE A 160 4.12 2.36 11.13
CA PHE A 160 2.93 1.59 11.49
C PHE A 160 2.29 2.16 12.77
N VAL A 161 0.96 2.13 12.80
CA VAL A 161 0.19 2.44 14.01
C VAL A 161 0.24 1.24 14.94
N GLU A 162 0.55 1.45 16.22
CA GLU A 162 0.59 0.37 17.20
C GLU A 162 -0.76 0.13 17.88
N VAL A 163 -0.86 -1.03 18.54
CA VAL A 163 -2.07 -1.43 19.26
C VAL A 163 -2.33 -0.46 20.42
N GLY A 164 -3.49 0.18 20.39
CA GLY A 164 -3.92 1.12 21.43
C GLY A 164 -3.54 2.58 21.16
N GLU A 165 -2.90 2.87 20.03
CA GLU A 165 -2.60 4.24 19.60
C GLU A 165 -3.69 4.84 18.72
N THR A 166 -3.86 6.17 18.81
CA THR A 166 -4.50 6.96 17.75
C THR A 166 -3.51 7.24 16.61
N LEU A 167 -4.01 7.70 15.46
CA LEU A 167 -3.15 8.10 14.35
C LEU A 167 -2.23 9.27 14.74
N GLU A 168 -2.73 10.21 15.54
CA GLU A 168 -1.97 11.36 16.02
C GLU A 168 -0.85 10.95 16.97
N GLN A 169 -1.11 9.96 17.82
CA GLN A 169 -0.08 9.37 18.70
C GLN A 169 1.00 8.66 17.87
N ALA A 170 0.61 7.87 16.86
CA ALA A 170 1.55 7.22 15.97
C ALA A 170 2.40 8.23 15.18
N VAL A 171 1.81 9.33 14.68
CA VAL A 171 2.58 10.42 14.05
C VAL A 171 3.59 11.01 15.04
N ALA A 172 3.16 11.35 16.26
CA ALA A 172 4.06 11.93 17.25
C ALA A 172 5.19 10.97 17.67
N ARG A 173 4.88 9.68 17.82
CA ARG A 173 5.85 8.63 18.16
C ARG A 173 6.87 8.44 17.04
N GLU A 174 6.41 8.18 15.81
CA GLU A 174 7.32 7.87 14.70
C GLU A 174 8.27 9.04 14.41
N VAL A 175 7.76 10.27 14.43
CA VAL A 175 8.59 11.47 14.22
C VAL A 175 9.64 11.61 15.32
N MET A 176 9.27 11.35 16.58
CA MET A 176 10.20 11.40 17.70
C MET A 176 11.28 10.31 17.59
N GLU A 177 10.88 9.07 17.27
CA GLU A 177 11.79 7.93 17.17
C GLU A 177 12.78 8.07 16.01
N GLU A 178 12.29 8.45 14.82
CA GLU A 178 13.13 8.51 13.63
C GLU A 178 13.97 9.78 13.53
N SER A 179 13.52 10.90 14.10
CA SER A 179 14.17 12.21 13.88
C SER A 179 14.42 13.06 15.13
N GLY A 180 13.89 12.69 16.30
CA GLY A 180 14.13 13.39 17.56
C GLY A 180 13.40 14.73 17.73
N ILE A 181 12.54 15.12 16.78
CA ILE A 181 11.79 16.40 16.85
C ILE A 181 10.36 16.20 17.35
N LYS A 182 9.75 17.29 17.80
CA LYS A 182 8.32 17.37 18.16
C LYS A 182 7.55 18.13 17.10
N VAL A 183 6.29 17.74 16.94
CA VAL A 183 5.36 18.33 15.98
C VAL A 183 4.06 18.77 16.64
N LYS A 184 3.37 19.70 15.99
CA LYS A 184 2.06 20.25 16.38
C LYS A 184 1.19 20.48 15.14
N ASN A 185 -0.05 20.91 15.37
CA ASN A 185 -0.99 21.29 14.32
C ASN A 185 -1.18 20.18 13.26
N LEU A 186 -1.27 18.92 13.72
CA LEU A 186 -1.50 17.78 12.86
C LEU A 186 -2.81 17.95 12.09
N ARG A 187 -2.73 17.75 10.78
CA ARG A 187 -3.89 17.80 9.89
C ARG A 187 -3.88 16.61 8.96
N TYR A 188 -4.95 15.83 9.00
CA TYR A 188 -5.21 14.78 8.02
C TYR A 188 -5.43 15.39 6.64
N ILE A 189 -4.84 14.77 5.62
CA ILE A 189 -4.92 15.19 4.22
C ILE A 189 -5.73 14.19 3.39
N THR A 190 -5.31 12.92 3.39
CA THR A 190 -5.91 11.86 2.57
C THR A 190 -5.54 10.48 3.09
N SER A 191 -6.09 9.44 2.49
CA SER A 191 -5.67 8.05 2.71
C SER A 191 -5.56 7.30 1.39
N GLN A 192 -4.67 6.31 1.34
CA GLN A 192 -4.46 5.48 0.15
C GLN A 192 -4.07 4.05 0.56
N PRO A 193 -4.69 3.00 -0.02
CA PRO A 193 -4.24 1.64 0.20
C PRO A 193 -2.85 1.44 -0.43
N TRP A 194 -2.00 0.72 0.28
CA TRP A 194 -0.62 0.46 -0.11
C TRP A 194 -0.34 -1.05 -0.03
N PRO A 195 -0.41 -1.76 -1.17
CA PRO A 195 -0.36 -3.23 -1.24
C PRO A 195 1.05 -3.81 -1.06
N PHE A 196 1.82 -3.29 -0.10
CA PHE A 196 3.21 -3.68 0.15
C PHE A 196 3.52 -3.85 1.65
N PRO A 197 3.06 -4.93 2.31
CA PRO A 197 2.21 -5.99 1.74
C PRO A 197 0.70 -5.67 1.82
N GLN A 198 0.22 -4.95 2.83
CA GLN A 198 -1.22 -4.79 3.09
C GLN A 198 -1.53 -3.59 4.01
N SER A 199 -0.99 -2.42 3.68
CA SER A 199 -1.12 -1.23 4.54
C SER A 199 -2.21 -0.26 4.05
N LEU A 200 -2.73 0.54 4.96
CA LEU A 200 -3.53 1.72 4.63
C LEU A 200 -2.77 2.97 5.10
N MET A 201 -2.26 3.74 4.14
CA MET A 201 -1.56 4.98 4.44
C MET A 201 -2.58 6.06 4.84
N THR A 202 -2.30 6.73 5.95
CA THR A 202 -3.04 7.89 6.44
C THR A 202 -2.09 9.08 6.43
N ALA A 203 -2.36 10.02 5.52
CA ALA A 203 -1.45 11.09 5.18
C ALA A 203 -1.73 12.32 6.06
N PHE A 204 -0.69 12.81 6.73
CA PHE A 204 -0.74 13.96 7.60
C PHE A 204 0.21 15.05 7.11
N MET A 205 -0.15 16.29 7.42
CA MET A 205 0.79 17.40 7.54
C MET A 205 0.92 17.77 9.00
N ALA A 206 2.11 18.21 9.40
CA ALA A 206 2.36 18.72 10.72
C ALA A 206 3.33 19.90 10.67
N GLU A 207 3.33 20.71 11.72
CA GLU A 207 4.26 21.81 11.88
C GLU A 207 5.32 21.45 12.93
N TYR A 208 6.56 21.85 12.67
CA TYR A 208 7.64 21.76 13.64
C TYR A 208 7.27 22.52 14.92
N ASP A 209 7.45 21.87 16.06
CA ASP A 209 7.28 22.49 17.36
C ASP A 209 8.62 22.81 18.02
N SER A 210 9.45 21.79 18.25
CA SER A 210 10.72 21.90 18.96
C SER A 210 11.63 20.68 18.70
N GLY A 211 12.91 20.79 19.07
CA GLY A 211 13.89 19.69 18.99
C GLY A 211 14.95 19.89 17.90
N GLU A 212 15.96 19.05 17.94
CA GLU A 212 17.03 19.01 16.93
C GLU A 212 16.99 17.66 16.23
N ILE A 213 17.35 17.62 14.94
CA ILE A 213 17.36 16.38 14.18
C ILE A 213 18.43 15.46 14.75
N VAL A 214 18.00 14.34 15.31
CA VAL A 214 18.86 13.22 15.75
C VAL A 214 18.21 11.96 15.21
N ILE A 215 18.79 11.41 14.14
CA ILE A 215 18.21 10.26 13.46
C ILE A 215 18.51 8.94 14.17
N ASP A 216 17.58 7.97 14.08
CA ASP A 216 17.93 6.55 14.33
C ASP A 216 18.64 5.98 13.09
N PRO A 217 19.95 5.63 13.18
CA PRO A 217 20.70 5.09 12.05
C PRO A 217 20.20 3.71 11.58
N LYS A 218 19.34 3.03 12.34
CA LYS A 218 18.68 1.79 11.89
C LYS A 218 17.65 2.07 10.80
N GLU A 219 16.96 3.20 10.90
CA GLU A 219 15.87 3.57 10.00
C GLU A 219 16.33 4.54 8.90
N LEU A 220 17.13 5.56 9.25
CA LEU A 220 17.53 6.64 8.36
C LEU A 220 19.04 6.72 8.15
N ILE A 221 19.45 7.08 6.93
CA ILE A 221 20.83 7.40 6.57
C ILE A 221 21.11 8.88 6.80
N ASP A 222 20.14 9.72 6.46
CA ASP A 222 20.25 11.17 6.51
C ASP A 222 18.85 11.79 6.66
N ALA A 223 18.77 12.96 7.29
CA ALA A 223 17.56 13.76 7.38
C ALA A 223 17.91 15.25 7.51
N GLY A 224 17.16 16.09 6.79
CA GLY A 224 17.45 17.52 6.73
C GLY A 224 16.23 18.38 6.43
N TRP A 225 16.34 19.67 6.76
CA TRP A 225 15.37 20.69 6.40
C TRP A 225 15.71 21.25 5.01
N TYR A 226 14.82 21.04 4.04
CA TYR A 226 14.98 21.50 2.67
C TYR A 226 14.01 22.64 2.39
N ARG A 227 14.47 23.71 1.74
CA ARG A 227 13.61 24.84 1.36
C ARG A 227 12.64 24.39 0.26
N TYR A 228 11.40 24.88 0.30
CA TYR A 228 10.31 24.35 -0.54
C TYR A 228 10.55 24.43 -2.06
N ASP A 229 11.44 25.29 -2.52
CA ASP A 229 11.81 25.53 -3.92
C ASP A 229 13.24 25.05 -4.26
N ASP A 230 13.94 24.40 -3.32
CA ASP A 230 15.27 23.79 -3.49
C ASP A 230 15.27 22.36 -2.94
N LEU A 231 14.44 21.52 -3.57
CA LEU A 231 14.21 20.15 -3.12
C LEU A 231 15.16 19.14 -3.77
N PRO A 232 15.58 18.11 -3.02
CA PRO A 232 16.41 17.02 -3.53
C PRO A 232 15.61 16.07 -4.45
N LEU A 233 16.19 14.92 -4.79
CA LEU A 233 15.47 13.88 -5.52
C LEU A 233 14.31 13.33 -4.67
N LEU A 234 13.09 13.43 -5.21
CA LEU A 234 11.84 13.06 -4.51
C LEU A 234 11.25 11.73 -5.02
N PRO A 235 10.28 11.14 -4.30
CA PRO A 235 9.51 10.01 -4.78
C PRO A 235 8.80 10.30 -6.11
N PRO A 236 8.49 9.25 -6.90
CA PRO A 236 7.82 9.43 -8.18
C PRO A 236 6.39 9.99 -8.00
N PRO A 237 5.86 10.71 -9.02
CA PRO A 237 4.46 11.09 -9.09
C PRO A 237 3.51 9.90 -8.89
N GLY A 238 2.34 10.15 -8.31
CA GLY A 238 1.34 9.10 -8.01
C GLY A 238 1.49 8.43 -6.65
N THR A 239 2.59 8.69 -5.92
CA THR A 239 2.76 8.23 -4.54
C THR A 239 2.18 9.22 -3.52
N VAL A 240 1.69 8.72 -2.37
CA VAL A 240 1.23 9.57 -1.24
C VAL A 240 2.34 10.50 -0.78
N ALA A 241 3.57 9.99 -0.70
CA ALA A 241 4.74 10.76 -0.30
C ALA A 241 4.95 11.97 -1.24
N ARG A 242 4.95 11.75 -2.55
CA ARG A 242 5.11 12.85 -3.52
C ARG A 242 3.96 13.86 -3.41
N ARG A 243 2.72 13.38 -3.25
CA ARG A 243 1.55 14.25 -3.08
C ARG A 243 1.68 15.15 -1.85
N LEU A 244 2.07 14.59 -0.71
CA LEU A 244 2.25 15.36 0.53
C LEU A 244 3.32 16.44 0.39
N ILE A 245 4.43 16.12 -0.26
CA ILE A 245 5.53 17.07 -0.49
C ILE A 245 5.05 18.23 -1.38
N GLU A 246 4.42 17.93 -2.52
CA GLU A 246 3.89 18.96 -3.43
C GLU A 246 2.81 19.83 -2.79
N ASP A 247 1.90 19.25 -2.00
CA ASP A 247 0.87 20.01 -1.27
C ASP A 247 1.51 20.92 -0.19
N THR A 248 2.64 20.50 0.40
CA THR A 248 3.39 21.31 1.37
C THR A 248 4.09 22.47 0.68
N VAL A 249 4.71 22.21 -0.49
CA VAL A 249 5.31 23.24 -1.34
C VAL A 249 4.27 24.28 -1.76
N ALA A 250 3.07 23.84 -2.17
CA ALA A 250 1.99 24.74 -2.53
C ALA A 250 1.55 25.65 -1.37
N GLN A 251 1.55 25.15 -0.13
CA GLN A 251 1.27 25.96 1.06
C GLN A 251 2.39 26.97 1.34
N CYS A 252 3.65 26.57 1.21
CA CYS A 252 4.76 27.51 1.36
C CYS A 252 4.70 28.63 0.32
N ARG A 253 4.39 28.32 -0.95
CA ARG A 253 4.19 29.36 -1.97
C ARG A 253 3.07 30.33 -1.60
N ALA A 254 1.94 29.82 -1.09
CA ALA A 254 0.82 30.67 -0.70
C ALA A 254 1.14 31.61 0.49
N ASP A 255 2.08 31.21 1.36
CA ASP A 255 2.44 31.96 2.56
C ASP A 255 3.65 32.90 2.35
N TYR A 256 4.55 32.60 1.40
CA TYR A 256 5.86 33.27 1.24
C TYR A 256 6.10 33.90 -0.15
N GLU A 257 5.18 33.75 -1.11
CA GLU A 257 5.20 34.45 -2.42
C GLU A 257 4.00 35.40 -2.54
#